data_AF-A0A948Q1L9-F1
#
_entry.id   AF-A0A948Q1L9-F1
#
_cell.length_a   1.000
_cell.length_b   1.000
_cell.length_c   1.000
_cell.angle_alpha   90.00
_cell.angle_beta   90.00
_cell.angle_gamma   90.00
#
_symmetry.space_group_name_H-M   'P 1'
#
loop_
_entity.id
_entity.type
_entity.pdbx_description
1 polymer ?
#
loop_
_entity_poly.entity_id
_entity_poly.type
_entity_poly.pdbx_seq_one_letter_code
_entity_poly.pdbx_strand_id
1 'polypeptide(L)' 'MSRWKLYVALVLVVLSGVVVLQNTATVETRFLFATIAMPRAALLAVTWLVGVASGILLMLAFKGKAAPKQS' A
#
# COMPACT_ATOMS: atom_id res chain seq x y z
N MET A 1 26.37 -2.81 0.59
CA MET A 1 25.15 -2.77 -0.27
C MET A 1 25.59 -2.72 -1.72
N SER A 2 25.21 -3.69 -2.56
CA SER A 2 25.59 -3.65 -3.98
C SER A 2 24.89 -2.48 -4.67
N ARG A 3 25.61 -1.76 -5.54
CA ARG A 3 25.11 -0.57 -6.26
C ARG A 3 23.81 -0.87 -7.02
N TRP A 4 23.60 -2.13 -7.40
CA TRP A 4 22.37 -2.65 -7.99
C TRP A 4 21.11 -2.39 -7.14
N LYS A 5 21.19 -2.54 -5.82
CA LYS A 5 20.05 -2.29 -4.93
C LYS A 5 19.61 -0.83 -4.95
N LEU A 6 20.56 0.09 -5.11
CA LEU A 6 20.29 1.53 -5.26
C LEU A 6 19.60 1.84 -6.60
N TYR A 7 20.06 1.24 -7.70
CA TYR A 7 19.41 1.41 -9.00
C TYR A 7 17.98 0.85 -9.01
N VAL A 8 17.76 -0.33 -8.44
CA VAL A 8 16.43 -0.94 -8.32
C VAL A 8 15.50 -0.07 -7.46
N ALA A 9 16.00 0.44 -6.34
CA ALA A 9 15.22 1.35 -5.49
C ALA A 9 14.86 2.65 -6.22
N LEU A 10 15.81 3.25 -6.94
CA LEU A 10 15.58 4.46 -7.74
C LEU A 10 14.50 4.23 -8.81
N VAL A 11 14.59 3.12 -9.55
CA VAL A 11 13.61 2.74 -10.57
C VAL A 11 12.21 2.55 -9.96
N LEU A 12 12.12 1.88 -8.81
CA LEU A 12 10.85 1.71 -8.10
C LEU A 12 10.22 3.04 -7.68
N VAL A 13 11.01 3.98 -7.18
CA VAL A 13 10.54 5.31 -6.80
C VAL A 13 10.00 6.07 -8.01
N VAL A 14 10.74 6.07 -9.12
CA VAL A 14 10.33 6.74 -10.36
C VAL A 14 9.03 6.12 -10.92
N LEU A 15 8.96 4.79 -10.99
CA LEU A 15 7.76 4.10 -11.48
C LEU A 15 6.54 4.36 -10.58
N SER A 16 6.73 4.39 -9.26
CA SER A 16 5.65 4.74 -8.33
C SER A 16 5.14 6.16 -8.58
N GLY A 17 6.04 7.14 -8.77
CA GLY A 17 5.67 8.51 -9.12
C GLY A 17 4.91 8.61 -10.45
N VAL A 18 5.35 7.89 -11.48
CA VAL A 18 4.68 7.84 -12.79
C VAL A 18 3.28 7.23 -12.65
N VAL A 19 3.13 6.13 -11.91
CA VAL A 19 1.82 5.52 -11.65
C VAL A 19 0.90 6.50 -10.94
N VAL A 20 1.39 7.23 -9.93
CA VAL A 20 0.61 8.26 -9.21
C VAL A 20 0.15 9.39 -10.15
N LEU A 21 1.06 9.94 -10.95
CA LEU A 21 0.77 11.03 -11.90
C LEU A 21 -0.12 10.58 -13.07
N GLN A 22 -0.06 9.32 -13.48
CA GLN A 22 -1.01 8.77 -14.46
C GLN A 22 -2.39 8.50 -13.82
N ASN A 23 -2.42 8.21 -12.52
CA ASN A 23 -3.63 7.97 -11.74
C ASN A 23 -4.20 9.24 -11.10
N THR A 24 -3.79 10.45 -11.51
CA THR A 24 -4.50 11.68 -11.13
C THR A 24 -5.79 11.92 -11.91
N ALA A 25 -6.11 11.06 -12.90
CA ALA A 25 -7.40 11.08 -13.56
C ALA A 25 -8.53 10.94 -12.52
N THR A 26 -9.44 11.91 -12.51
CA THR A 26 -10.53 11.98 -11.53
C THR A 26 -11.48 10.81 -11.73
N VAL A 27 -11.78 10.07 -10.66
CA VAL A 27 -12.78 9.01 -10.67
C VAL A 27 -13.89 9.38 -9.71
N GLU A 28 -15.12 9.22 -10.19
CA GLU A 28 -16.29 9.34 -9.35
C GLU A 28 -16.45 8.08 -8.51
N THR A 29 -16.27 8.23 -7.20
CA THR A 29 -16.57 7.16 -6.24
C THR A 29 -17.91 7.39 -5.59
N ARG A 30 -18.81 6.41 -5.71
CA ARG A 30 -20.11 6.42 -5.04
C ARG A 30 -20.00 5.67 -3.72
N PHE A 31 -19.95 6.41 -2.63
CA PHE A 31 -19.90 5.87 -1.27
C PHE A 31 -21.29 5.91 -0.64
N LEU A 32 -21.98 4.76 -0.68
CA LEU A 32 -23.31 4.47 -0.09
C LEU A 32 -24.46 5.39 -0.54
N PHE A 33 -24.35 6.71 -0.45
CA PHE A 33 -25.28 7.72 -1.01
C PHE A 33 -24.59 9.03 -1.46
N ALA A 34 -23.26 9.11 -1.39
CA ALA A 34 -22.48 10.29 -1.76
C ALA A 34 -21.59 10.00 -2.97
N THR A 35 -21.62 10.86 -3.99
CA THR A 35 -20.68 10.80 -5.10
C THR A 35 -19.55 11.78 -4.81
N ILE A 36 -18.36 11.25 -4.56
CA ILE A 36 -17.16 12.05 -4.31
C ILE A 36 -16.22 11.83 -5.49
N ALA A 37 -15.91 12.92 -6.20
CA ALA A 37 -14.89 12.93 -7.23
C ALA A 37 -13.52 12.98 -6.54
N MET A 38 -12.78 11.87 -6.59
CA MET A 38 -11.43 11.77 -6.01
C MET A 38 -10.42 11.43 -7.11
N PRO A 39 -9.16 11.91 -7.02
CA PRO A 39 -8.09 11.44 -7.89
C PRO A 39 -7.86 9.93 -7.66
N ARG A 40 -7.67 9.10 -8.71
CA ARG A 40 -7.40 7.65 -8.52
C ARG A 40 -6.18 7.40 -7.63
N ALA A 41 -5.18 8.27 -7.66
CA ALA A 41 -4.01 8.20 -6.80
C ALA A 41 -4.37 8.22 -5.31
N ALA A 42 -5.36 9.03 -4.91
CA ALA A 42 -5.84 9.07 -3.54
C ALA A 42 -6.51 7.75 -3.14
N LEU A 43 -7.32 7.17 -4.03
CA LEU A 43 -7.92 5.85 -3.83
C LEU A 43 -6.86 4.76 -3.68
N LEU A 44 -5.87 4.73 -4.58
CA LEU A 44 -4.78 3.76 -4.53
C LEU A 44 -3.97 3.88 -3.23
N ALA A 45 -3.69 5.10 -2.78
CA ALA A 45 -3.01 5.35 -1.52
C ALA A 45 -3.81 4.82 -0.32
N VAL A 46 -5.12 5.08 -0.28
CA VAL A 46 -6.01 4.58 0.78
C VAL A 46 -6.07 3.05 0.76
N THR A 47 -6.26 2.43 -0.41
CA THR A 47 -6.28 0.97 -0.54
C THR A 47 -4.96 0.34 -0.08
N TRP A 48 -3.83 0.96 -0.46
CA TRP A 48 -2.51 0.50 -0.02
C TRP A 48 -2.34 0.61 1.50
N LEU A 49 -2.72 1.74 2.10
CA LEU A 49 -2.67 1.95 3.55
C LEU A 49 -3.53 0.93 4.30
N VAL A 50 -4.75 0.64 3.80
CA VAL A 50 -5.62 -0.38 4.38
C VAL A 50 -4.94 -1.75 4.31
N GLY A 51 -4.40 -2.14 3.16
CA GLY A 51 -3.68 -3.41 3.00
C GLY A 51 -2.48 -3.54 3.93
N VAL A 52 -1.66 -2.49 4.05
CA VAL A 52 -0.49 -2.46 4.96
C VAL A 52 -0.94 -2.54 6.42
N ALA A 53 -1.92 -1.74 6.82
CA ALA A 53 -2.45 -1.75 8.19
C ALA A 53 -3.03 -3.11 8.56
N SER A 54 -3.85 -3.71 7.69
CA SER A 54 -4.37 -5.07 7.88
C SER A 54 -3.25 -6.10 7.97
N GLY A 55 -2.24 -6.03 7.10
CA GLY A 55 -1.08 -6.93 7.15
C GLY A 55 -0.30 -6.84 8.47
N ILE A 56 -0.06 -5.62 8.95
CA ILE A 56 0.59 -5.38 10.26
C ILE A 56 -0.26 -5.95 11.39
N LEU A 57 -1.58 -5.67 11.40
CA LEU A 57 -2.49 -6.18 12.42
C LEU A 57 -2.54 -7.71 12.44
N LEU A 58 -2.57 -8.35 11.28
CA LEU A 58 -2.51 -9.81 11.18
C LEU A 58 -1.18 -10.37 11.69
N MET A 59 -0.05 -9.75 11.31
CA MET A 59 1.26 -10.16 11.80
C MET A 59 1.35 -10.06 13.32
N LEU A 60 0.84 -8.98 13.92
CA LEU A 60 0.78 -8.81 15.36
C LEU A 60 -0.14 -9.83 16.03
N ALA A 61 -1.31 -10.10 15.44
CA ALA A 61 -2.26 -11.09 15.94
C ALA A 61 -1.70 -12.52 15.91
N PHE A 62 -0.96 -12.88 14.86
CA PHE A 62 -0.42 -14.24 14.69
C PHE A 62 0.95 -14.45 15.36
N LYS A 63 1.70 -13.39 15.70
CA LYS A 63 2.99 -13.48 16.41
C LYS A 63 2.84 -14.01 17.86
N GLY A 64 1.63 -14.02 18.42
CA GLY A 64 1.34 -14.54 19.76
C GLY A 64 1.18 -16.07 19.89
N LYS A 65 1.31 -16.85 18.81
CA LYS A 65 1.13 -18.34 18.83
C LYS A 65 2.40 -19.16 18.60
N ALA A 66 3.58 -18.58 18.82
CA ALA A 66 4.83 -19.35 18.86
C ALA A 66 5.25 -19.57 20.32
N ALA A 67 4.60 -20.51 21.00
CA ALA A 67 5.16 -21.17 22.17
C ALA A 67 5.65 -22.56 21.75
N PRO A 68 6.96 -22.77 21.52
CA PRO A 68 7.52 -24.10 21.47
C PRO A 68 7.75 -24.59 22.90
N LYS A 69 7.03 -25.66 23.22
CA LYS A 69 7.19 -26.51 24.39
C LYS A 69 8.57 -27.19 24.36
N GLN A 70 9.41 -26.97 25.36
CA GLN A 70 10.58 -27.80 25.72
C GLN A 70 10.81 -27.61 27.23
N SER A 71 11.07 -28.59 28.08
CA SER A 71 11.01 -30.06 28.07
C SER A 71 11.08 -30.46 29.54
#